data_AF-A0A350M935-F1
#
_entry.id   AF-A0A350M935-F1
#
_cell.length_a   1.000
_cell.length_b   1.000
_cell.length_c   1.000
_cell.angle_alpha   90.00
_cell.angle_beta   90.00
_cell.angle_gamma   90.00
#
_symmetry.space_group_name_H-M   'P 1'
#
loop_
_entity.id
_entity.type
_entity.pdbx_description
1 polymer ?
#
loop_
_entity_poly.entity_id
_entity_poly.type
_entity_poly.pdbx_seq_one_letter_code
_entity_poly.pdbx_strand_id
1 'polypeptide(L)'
;FPYLFHDGSTLYFSSQGHSSMGGYDIFKSTWNEEHNTWTKPVNVGYPLNTVADNMTISFSGDAQRAYVSAWRKDSRGDMDIYQVTFLDKDPRRTIHKCKILKVNSEQIIKSAYVTVIDKGSEEEIGSYAPNPATGGFIMALQPGSYHLIIEADGYQDLESDIIVKGKSDFKETQILEFEVNPR
;
A
#
# COMPACT_ATOMS: atom_id res chain seq x y z
N PHE A 1 -2.40 21.28 0.67
CA PHE A 1 -1.75 20.20 -0.09
C PHE A 1 -2.48 18.88 0.14
N PRO A 2 -2.97 18.20 -0.92
CA PRO A 2 -3.49 16.84 -0.83
C PRO A 2 -2.40 15.79 -1.12
N TYR A 3 -2.49 14.62 -0.48
CA TYR A 3 -1.67 13.44 -0.70
C TYR A 3 -2.57 12.20 -0.73
N LEU A 4 -2.65 11.52 -1.88
CA LEU A 4 -3.33 10.24 -1.99
C LEU A 4 -2.38 9.14 -1.54
N PHE A 5 -2.80 8.38 -0.54
CA PHE A 5 -2.02 7.28 0.01
C PHE A 5 -1.90 6.13 -0.98
N HIS A 6 -0.88 5.30 -0.83
CA HIS A 6 -0.58 4.21 -1.76
C HIS A 6 -1.66 3.12 -1.81
N ASP A 7 -2.61 3.10 -0.87
CA ASP A 7 -3.81 2.26 -0.97
C ASP A 7 -4.82 2.72 -2.04
N GLY A 8 -4.60 3.90 -2.63
CA GLY A 8 -5.45 4.49 -3.65
C GLY A 8 -6.81 4.99 -3.15
N SER A 9 -7.11 4.83 -1.85
CA SER A 9 -8.42 5.13 -1.27
C SER A 9 -8.35 6.03 -0.04
N THR A 10 -7.17 6.34 0.50
CA THR A 10 -7.02 7.28 1.63
C THR A 10 -6.41 8.59 1.16
N LEU A 11 -7.14 9.71 1.32
CA LEU A 11 -6.68 11.05 1.03
C LEU A 11 -6.29 11.77 2.32
N TYR A 12 -5.02 12.18 2.41
CA TYR A 12 -4.55 13.10 3.44
C TYR A 12 -4.54 14.52 2.88
N PHE A 13 -4.97 15.50 3.66
CA PHE A 13 -4.97 16.90 3.22
C PHE A 13 -4.95 17.86 4.40
N SER A 14 -4.45 19.07 4.17
CA SER A 14 -4.47 20.14 5.17
C SER A 14 -5.70 21.04 5.02
N SER A 15 -6.33 21.42 6.13
CA SER A 15 -7.53 22.27 6.15
C SER A 15 -7.71 23.02 7.47
N GLN A 16 -8.41 24.16 7.43
CA GLN A 16 -8.94 24.89 8.60
C GLN A 16 -10.48 24.72 8.74
N GLY A 17 -11.13 24.06 7.78
CA GLY A 17 -12.60 23.99 7.67
C GLY A 17 -13.26 22.92 8.55
N HIS A 18 -12.55 22.37 9.53
CA HIS A 18 -12.98 21.24 10.36
C HIS A 18 -12.62 21.49 11.82
N SER A 19 -12.92 20.55 12.73
CA SER A 19 -12.48 20.62 14.12
C SER A 19 -10.94 20.48 14.19
N SER A 20 -10.24 21.60 14.00
CA SER A 20 -8.79 21.71 14.12
C SER A 20 -8.37 21.91 15.58
N MET A 21 -7.12 21.57 15.87
CA MET A 21 -6.42 21.81 17.13
C MET A 21 -5.76 23.18 17.15
N GLY A 22 -5.30 23.66 15.99
CA GLY A 22 -4.73 24.98 15.77
C GLY A 22 -5.25 25.63 14.49
N GLY A 23 -4.33 26.19 13.70
CA GLY A 23 -4.62 26.71 12.36
C GLY A 23 -4.87 25.59 11.35
N TYR A 24 -3.98 25.44 10.37
CA TYR A 24 -4.03 24.34 9.42
C TYR A 24 -3.70 23.01 10.10
N ASP A 25 -4.57 22.03 9.94
CA ASP A 25 -4.35 20.68 10.45
C ASP A 25 -4.39 19.67 9.31
N ILE A 26 -3.65 18.57 9.45
CA ILE A 26 -3.77 17.41 8.57
C ILE A 26 -5.01 16.60 8.94
N PHE A 27 -5.85 16.35 7.95
CA PHE A 27 -7.00 15.46 8.01
C PHE A 27 -6.77 14.27 7.08
N LYS A 28 -7.50 13.20 7.34
CA LYS A 28 -7.66 12.09 6.41
C LYS A 28 -9.13 11.85 6.10
N SER A 29 -9.40 11.45 4.86
CA SER A 29 -10.67 10.93 4.41
C SER A 29 -10.43 9.67 3.60
N THR A 30 -11.36 8.73 3.62
CA THR A 30 -11.29 7.47 2.86
C THR A 30 -12.39 7.45 1.81
N TRP A 31 -12.07 6.94 0.64
CA TRP A 31 -13.03 6.72 -0.44
C TRP A 31 -13.95 5.56 -0.06
N ASN A 32 -15.26 5.78 -0.14
CA ASN A 32 -16.28 4.77 0.01
C ASN A 32 -16.78 4.40 -1.39
N GLU A 33 -16.40 3.22 -1.87
CA GLU A 33 -16.77 2.73 -3.20
C GLU A 33 -18.28 2.46 -3.33
N GLU A 34 -18.94 1.99 -2.27
CA GLU A 34 -20.38 1.69 -2.25
C GLU A 34 -21.23 2.94 -2.46
N HIS A 35 -20.82 4.06 -1.86
CA HIS A 35 -21.55 5.33 -1.92
C HIS A 35 -20.93 6.32 -2.90
N ASN A 36 -19.85 5.96 -3.60
CA ASN A 36 -19.12 6.82 -4.54
C ASN A 36 -18.79 8.20 -3.94
N THR A 37 -18.37 8.22 -2.67
CA THR A 37 -18.14 9.45 -1.89
C THR A 37 -16.94 9.33 -0.96
N TRP A 38 -16.37 10.47 -0.57
CA TRP A 38 -15.37 10.55 0.49
C TRP A 38 -16.03 10.53 1.87
N THR A 39 -15.44 9.82 2.82
CA THR A 39 -15.91 9.82 4.21
C THR A 39 -15.67 11.17 4.88
N LYS A 40 -16.38 11.43 5.99
CA LYS A 40 -16.19 12.65 6.77
C LYS A 40 -14.71 12.79 7.18
N PRO A 41 -14.06 13.95 6.93
CA PRO A 41 -12.67 14.16 7.32
C PRO A 41 -12.43 13.96 8.81
N VAL A 42 -11.36 13.23 9.13
CA VAL A 42 -10.92 12.94 10.49
C VAL A 42 -9.56 13.59 10.73
N ASN A 43 -9.46 14.40 11.79
CA ASN A 43 -8.21 15.01 12.22
C ASN A 43 -7.22 13.90 12.62
N VAL A 44 -5.99 13.91 12.09
CA VAL A 44 -5.02 12.85 12.40
C VAL A 44 -4.44 12.95 13.81
N GLY A 45 -4.60 14.10 14.46
CA GLY A 45 -4.26 14.33 15.86
C GLY A 45 -2.76 14.47 16.14
N TYR A 46 -2.44 14.63 17.43
CA TYR A 46 -1.07 14.68 17.94
C TYR A 46 -0.40 13.30 17.89
N PRO A 47 0.91 13.17 17.62
CA PRO A 47 1.93 14.21 17.50
C PRO A 47 2.14 14.78 16.09
N LEU A 48 1.29 14.42 15.12
CA LEU A 48 1.42 14.91 13.75
C LEU A 48 0.89 16.34 13.63
N ASN A 49 -0.34 16.56 14.08
CA ASN A 49 -0.88 17.90 14.28
C ASN A 49 -0.45 18.47 15.62
N THR A 50 -0.17 19.77 15.61
CA THR A 50 0.20 20.56 16.78
C THR A 50 -0.73 21.77 16.84
N VAL A 51 -0.43 22.73 17.72
CA VAL A 51 -1.16 24.01 17.75
C VAL A 51 -0.71 24.98 16.64
N ALA A 52 0.38 24.67 15.94
CA ALA A 52 0.90 25.44 14.81
C ALA A 52 0.30 24.94 13.48
N ASP A 53 0.65 25.59 12.36
CA ASP A 53 0.19 25.17 11.04
C ASP A 53 0.88 23.88 10.56
N ASN A 54 0.08 22.86 10.28
CA ASN A 54 0.47 21.57 9.73
C ASN A 54 -0.12 21.40 8.33
N MET A 55 0.72 21.65 7.31
CA MET A 55 0.27 21.84 5.92
C MET A 55 0.62 20.70 4.96
N THR A 56 1.65 19.93 5.28
CA THR A 56 2.26 18.96 4.36
C THR A 56 2.43 17.60 5.02
N ILE A 57 2.28 16.56 4.22
CA ILE A 57 2.59 15.18 4.59
C ILE A 57 2.96 14.41 3.33
N SER A 58 4.00 13.59 3.41
CA SER A 58 4.40 12.66 2.35
C SER A 58 4.81 11.34 2.99
N PHE A 59 4.24 10.23 2.54
CA PHE A 59 4.56 8.91 3.09
C PHE A 59 5.74 8.27 2.33
N SER A 60 6.54 7.48 3.04
CA SER A 60 7.48 6.54 2.41
C SER A 60 6.71 5.38 1.76
N GLY A 61 7.36 4.69 0.82
CA GLY A 61 6.76 3.55 0.12
C GLY A 61 6.33 2.42 1.06
N ASP A 62 7.05 2.23 2.17
CA ASP A 62 6.76 1.22 3.20
C ASP A 62 5.56 1.54 4.11
N ALA A 63 4.88 2.67 3.90
CA ALA A 63 3.74 3.14 4.71
C ALA A 63 4.03 3.39 6.20
N GLN A 64 5.23 3.10 6.68
CA GLN A 64 5.58 3.11 8.09
C GLN A 64 6.04 4.49 8.54
N ARG A 65 6.58 5.28 7.62
CA ARG A 65 7.08 6.62 7.86
C ARG A 65 6.34 7.64 7.02
N ALA A 66 6.25 8.85 7.55
CA ALA A 66 5.90 10.03 6.78
C ALA A 66 6.86 11.18 7.11
N TYR A 67 7.03 12.07 6.16
CA TYR A 67 7.78 13.29 6.32
C TYR A 67 6.82 14.47 6.28
N VAL A 68 7.01 15.39 7.22
CA VAL A 68 6.24 16.63 7.32
C VAL A 68 7.20 17.80 7.40
N SER A 69 6.88 18.89 6.71
CA SER A 69 7.49 20.19 7.01
C SER A 69 6.67 20.85 8.10
N ALA A 70 7.29 21.15 9.24
CA ALA A 70 6.61 21.70 10.39
C ALA A 70 7.55 22.60 11.20
N TRP A 71 6.97 23.61 11.86
CA TRP A 71 7.65 24.32 12.93
C TRP A 71 7.45 23.55 14.25
N ARG A 72 8.54 23.35 14.99
CA ARG A 72 8.54 22.81 16.35
C ARG A 72 9.52 23.59 17.22
N LYS A 73 9.46 23.36 18.53
CA LYS A 73 10.31 24.06 19.52
C LYS A 73 11.81 23.90 19.25
N ASP A 74 12.22 22.76 18.69
CA ASP A 74 13.60 22.44 18.34
C ASP A 74 13.97 22.82 16.90
N SER A 75 13.05 23.44 16.14
CA SER A 75 13.33 23.85 14.77
C SER A 75 14.35 24.99 14.70
N ARG A 76 15.10 25.04 13.59
CA ARG A 76 16.11 26.08 13.32
C ARG A 76 15.63 27.03 12.22
N GLY A 77 15.17 28.21 12.61
CA GLY A 77 14.58 29.19 11.68
C GLY A 77 13.08 28.97 11.57
N ASP A 78 12.57 28.82 10.34
CA ASP A 78 11.15 28.56 10.09
C ASP A 78 10.82 27.06 10.30
N MET A 79 10.52 26.33 9.22
CA MET A 79 10.09 24.94 9.29
C MET A 79 11.25 23.99 8.99
N ASP A 80 11.32 22.90 9.76
CA ASP A 80 12.22 21.78 9.50
C ASP A 80 11.45 20.56 8.99
N ILE A 81 12.17 19.58 8.46
CA ILE A 81 11.62 18.29 8.04
C ILE A 81 11.66 17.32 9.22
N TYR A 82 10.50 16.80 9.60
CA TYR A 82 10.36 15.79 10.65
C TYR A 82 9.88 14.47 10.07
N GLN A 83 10.47 13.38 10.55
CA GLN A 83 9.97 12.02 10.32
C GLN A 83 8.92 11.68 11.38
N VAL A 84 7.77 11.20 10.94
CA VAL A 84 6.72 10.60 11.77
C VAL A 84 6.75 9.09 11.54
N THR A 85 6.74 8.31 12.62
CA THR A 85 6.70 6.84 12.55
C THR A 85 5.37 6.35 13.09
N PHE A 86 4.62 5.59 12.28
CA PHE A 86 3.33 5.04 12.68
C PHE A 86 3.55 3.70 13.39
N LEU A 87 3.59 3.74 14.73
CA LEU A 87 3.83 2.56 15.57
C LEU A 87 2.61 1.63 15.67
N ASP A 88 1.41 2.17 15.44
CA ASP A 88 0.14 1.44 15.52
C ASP A 88 -0.22 0.73 14.22
N LYS A 89 0.62 -0.23 13.82
CA LYS A 89 0.23 -1.29 12.88
C LYS A 89 1.27 -2.39 12.90
N ASP A 90 0.94 -3.49 13.55
CA ASP A 90 1.27 -4.79 12.97
C ASP A 90 0.77 -4.72 11.52
N PRO A 91 1.66 -4.68 10.51
CA PRO A 91 1.23 -4.56 9.13
C PRO A 91 0.54 -5.88 8.80
N ARG A 92 -0.78 -5.91 9.00
CA ARG A 92 -1.59 -7.10 8.75
C ARG A 92 -1.31 -7.53 7.33
N ARG A 93 -0.66 -8.69 7.20
CA ARG A 93 -0.37 -9.27 5.90
C ARG A 93 -1.69 -9.74 5.33
N THR A 94 -1.93 -9.40 4.08
CA THR A 94 -2.99 -10.03 3.29
C THR A 94 -2.44 -11.34 2.75
N ILE A 95 -3.16 -12.44 2.99
CA ILE A 95 -2.82 -13.75 2.43
C ILE A 95 -3.40 -13.85 1.03
N HIS A 96 -2.54 -13.89 0.02
CA HIS A 96 -2.96 -14.13 -1.36
C HIS A 96 -2.79 -15.62 -1.66
N LYS A 97 -3.90 -16.30 -1.95
CA LYS A 97 -3.91 -17.66 -2.47
C LYS A 97 -3.90 -17.58 -3.98
N CYS A 98 -2.80 -18.00 -4.58
CA CYS A 98 -2.51 -17.73 -5.97
C CYS A 98 -2.51 -19.01 -6.80
N LYS A 99 -2.89 -18.90 -8.07
CA LYS A 99 -2.72 -19.93 -9.10
C LYS A 99 -2.21 -19.30 -10.39
N ILE A 100 -1.46 -20.09 -11.15
CA ILE A 100 -1.04 -19.73 -12.51
C ILE A 100 -1.79 -20.65 -13.47
N LEU A 101 -2.44 -20.06 -14.46
CA LEU A 101 -3.27 -20.73 -15.44
C LEU A 101 -2.69 -20.51 -16.84
N LYS A 102 -2.88 -21.47 -17.73
CA LYS A 102 -2.70 -21.22 -19.16
C LYS A 102 -3.83 -20.33 -19.66
N VAL A 103 -3.50 -19.32 -20.46
CA VAL A 103 -4.50 -18.43 -21.10
C VAL A 103 -5.63 -19.24 -21.77
N ASN A 104 -6.87 -18.79 -21.62
CA ASN A 104 -8.07 -19.43 -22.18
C ASN A 104 -8.23 -20.91 -21.79
N SER A 105 -7.70 -21.34 -20.64
CA SER A 105 -7.75 -22.72 -20.17
C SER A 105 -7.81 -22.80 -18.66
N GLU A 106 -8.45 -23.84 -18.12
CA GLU A 106 -8.40 -24.16 -16.69
C GLU A 106 -7.12 -24.94 -16.31
N GLN A 107 -6.19 -25.14 -17.26
CA GLN A 107 -4.94 -25.85 -17.00
C GLN A 107 -4.06 -25.05 -16.03
N ILE A 108 -3.86 -25.61 -14.84
CA ILE A 108 -2.98 -25.05 -13.81
C ILE A 108 -1.51 -25.35 -14.14
N ILE A 109 -0.69 -24.30 -14.14
CA ILE A 109 0.75 -24.37 -14.31
C ILE A 109 1.41 -24.60 -12.95
N LYS A 110 2.19 -25.67 -12.86
CA LYS A 110 2.84 -26.09 -11.60
C LYS A 110 4.35 -25.87 -11.59
N SER A 111 4.97 -25.73 -12.75
CA SER A 111 6.40 -25.43 -12.88
C SER A 111 6.56 -23.96 -13.22
N ALA A 112 6.73 -23.15 -12.18
CA ALA A 112 6.93 -21.72 -12.31
C ALA A 112 7.68 -21.17 -11.09
N TYR A 113 8.31 -20.01 -11.27
CA TYR A 113 8.86 -19.18 -10.22
C TYR A 113 8.20 -17.80 -10.27
N VAL A 114 7.88 -17.26 -9.10
CA VAL A 114 7.26 -15.95 -8.93
C VAL A 114 8.15 -15.10 -8.05
N THR A 115 8.68 -14.02 -8.58
CA THR A 115 9.48 -13.03 -7.84
C THR A 115 8.61 -11.83 -7.51
N VAL A 116 8.63 -11.39 -6.26
CA VAL A 116 7.86 -10.24 -5.78
C VAL A 116 8.80 -9.12 -5.35
N ILE A 117 8.68 -7.97 -6.00
CA ILE A 117 9.51 -6.78 -5.75
C ILE A 117 8.60 -5.68 -5.18
N ASP A 118 9.03 -5.06 -4.08
CA ASP A 118 8.34 -3.89 -3.53
C ASP A 118 8.67 -2.65 -4.37
N LYS A 119 7.65 -1.98 -4.91
CA LYS A 119 7.85 -0.84 -5.82
C LYS A 119 8.32 0.43 -5.10
N GLY A 120 8.24 0.47 -3.77
CA GLY A 120 8.65 1.63 -2.98
C GLY A 120 10.13 1.59 -2.61
N SER A 121 10.64 0.41 -2.27
CA SER A 121 12.02 0.15 -1.86
C SER A 121 12.90 -0.43 -2.98
N GLU A 122 12.28 -0.96 -4.04
CA GLU A 122 12.94 -1.72 -5.12
C GLU A 122 13.62 -3.01 -4.64
N GLU A 123 13.31 -3.47 -3.43
CA GLU A 123 13.85 -4.71 -2.87
C GLU A 123 12.98 -5.92 -3.25
N GLU A 124 13.63 -7.07 -3.47
CA GLU A 124 12.93 -8.35 -3.58
C GLU A 124 12.41 -8.76 -2.21
N ILE A 125 11.08 -8.86 -2.09
CA ILE A 125 10.40 -9.27 -0.85
C ILE A 125 10.33 -10.78 -0.73
N GLY A 126 10.36 -11.49 -1.86
CA GLY A 126 10.59 -12.93 -1.87
C GLY A 126 10.22 -13.59 -3.18
N SER A 127 10.66 -14.85 -3.28
CA SER A 127 10.42 -15.73 -4.41
C SER A 127 9.55 -16.93 -3.99
N TYR A 128 8.60 -17.31 -4.84
CA TYR A 128 7.58 -18.32 -4.57
C TYR A 128 7.52 -19.33 -5.71
N ALA A 129 7.26 -20.60 -5.37
CA ALA A 129 7.02 -21.66 -6.34
C ALA A 129 5.65 -22.32 -6.08
N PRO A 130 4.88 -22.67 -7.12
CA PRO A 130 3.64 -23.43 -6.97
C PRO A 130 3.86 -24.77 -6.29
N ASN A 131 2.88 -25.18 -5.48
CA ASN A 131 2.88 -26.51 -4.90
C ASN A 131 2.78 -27.58 -6.02
N PRO A 132 3.64 -28.62 -6.05
CA PRO A 132 3.62 -29.62 -7.13
C PRO A 132 2.33 -30.45 -7.23
N ALA A 133 1.60 -30.63 -6.12
CA ALA A 133 0.34 -31.36 -6.12
C ALA A 133 -0.82 -30.48 -6.61
N THR A 134 -0.95 -29.27 -6.07
CA THR A 134 -2.14 -28.41 -6.28
C THR A 134 -1.94 -27.30 -7.31
N GLY A 135 -0.69 -26.91 -7.61
CA GLY A 135 -0.32 -25.76 -8.44
C GLY A 135 -0.63 -24.40 -7.81
N GLY A 136 -1.05 -24.36 -6.54
CA GLY A 136 -1.27 -23.12 -5.80
C GLY A 136 -0.04 -22.70 -5.01
N PHE A 137 0.10 -21.40 -4.77
CA PHE A 137 1.10 -20.82 -3.86
C PHE A 137 0.46 -19.74 -2.98
N ILE A 138 1.16 -19.34 -1.92
CA ILE A 138 0.66 -18.35 -0.96
C ILE A 138 1.68 -17.22 -0.83
N MET A 139 1.24 -15.97 -1.01
CA MET A 139 2.01 -14.77 -0.71
C MET A 139 1.39 -14.05 0.49
N ALA A 140 2.19 -13.74 1.50
CA ALA A 140 1.75 -12.97 2.67
C ALA A 140 2.38 -11.56 2.62
N LEU A 141 1.67 -10.62 2.02
CA LEU A 141 2.19 -9.28 1.70
C LEU A 141 1.60 -8.22 2.61
N GLN A 142 2.42 -7.26 3.01
CA GLN A 142 1.97 -6.08 3.75
C GLN A 142 1.22 -5.11 2.81
N PRO A 143 0.50 -4.11 3.33
CA PRO A 143 -0.05 -3.06 2.48
C PRO A 143 1.06 -2.33 1.72
N GLY A 144 0.91 -2.19 0.40
CA GLY A 144 1.96 -1.68 -0.46
C GLY A 144 1.68 -1.95 -1.94
N SER A 145 2.59 -1.50 -2.79
CA SER A 145 2.54 -1.72 -4.25
C SER A 145 3.67 -2.63 -4.65
N TYR A 146 3.35 -3.71 -5.36
CA TYR A 146 4.30 -4.76 -5.71
C TYR A 146 4.32 -5.01 -7.21
N HIS A 147 5.51 -5.30 -7.71
CA HIS A 147 5.74 -5.77 -9.07
C HIS A 147 6.10 -7.26 -9.01
N LEU A 148 5.40 -8.07 -9.78
CA LEU A 148 5.56 -9.51 -9.84
C LEU A 148 6.15 -9.89 -11.19
N ILE A 149 7.14 -10.78 -11.15
CA ILE A 149 7.72 -11.42 -12.34
C ILE A 149 7.43 -12.90 -12.22
N ILE A 150 6.74 -13.47 -13.21
CA ILE A 150 6.32 -14.88 -13.24
C ILE A 150 7.00 -15.57 -14.42
N GLU A 151 7.88 -16.51 -14.10
CA GLU A 151 8.61 -17.32 -15.08
C GLU A 151 8.07 -18.75 -15.03
N ALA A 152 7.44 -19.22 -16.10
CA ALA A 152 6.88 -20.56 -16.18
C ALA A 152 7.52 -21.37 -17.31
N ASP A 153 7.83 -22.64 -17.05
CA ASP A 153 8.55 -23.49 -18.01
C ASP A 153 7.74 -23.70 -19.29
N GLY A 154 8.27 -23.21 -20.41
CA GLY A 154 7.61 -23.30 -21.72
C GLY A 154 6.59 -22.18 -22.00
N TYR A 155 6.54 -21.16 -21.13
CA TYR A 155 5.65 -20.00 -21.26
C TYR A 155 6.45 -18.70 -21.35
N GLN A 156 5.83 -17.67 -21.91
CA GLN A 156 6.37 -16.31 -21.90
C GLN A 156 6.31 -15.76 -20.47
N ASP A 157 7.35 -15.00 -20.10
CA ASP A 157 7.42 -14.38 -18.79
C ASP A 157 6.28 -13.35 -18.66
N LEU A 158 5.65 -13.35 -17.48
CA LEU A 158 4.52 -12.46 -17.19
C LEU A 158 4.93 -11.48 -16.08
N GLU A 159 4.79 -10.20 -16.38
CA GLU A 159 4.91 -9.13 -15.40
C GLU A 159 3.53 -8.65 -14.95
N SER A 160 3.35 -8.41 -13.66
CA SER A 160 2.06 -7.95 -13.10
C SER A 160 2.27 -7.02 -11.92
N ASP A 161 1.51 -5.92 -11.88
CA ASP A 161 1.49 -5.03 -10.72
C ASP A 161 0.27 -5.33 -9.84
N ILE A 162 0.49 -5.46 -8.53
CA ILE A 162 -0.59 -5.61 -7.54
C ILE A 162 -0.48 -4.54 -6.45
N ILE A 163 -1.64 -4.13 -5.92
CA ILE A 163 -1.73 -3.21 -4.78
C ILE A 163 -2.43 -3.93 -3.64
N VAL A 164 -1.73 -4.05 -2.52
CA VAL A 164 -2.29 -4.59 -1.28
C VAL A 164 -2.83 -3.43 -0.47
N LYS A 165 -4.15 -3.32 -0.40
CA LYS A 165 -4.83 -2.23 0.33
C LYS A 165 -4.65 -2.36 1.85
N GLY A 166 -4.63 -1.22 2.54
CA GLY A 166 -4.50 -1.12 3.99
C GLY A 166 -5.81 -1.32 4.78
N LYS A 167 -5.84 -0.82 6.02
CA LYS A 167 -6.94 -1.03 7.00
C LYS A 167 -8.35 -0.64 6.52
N SER A 168 -8.50 0.25 5.53
CA SER A 168 -9.80 0.71 5.01
C SER A 168 -10.54 -0.39 4.22
N ASP A 169 -9.80 -1.24 3.49
CA ASP A 169 -10.35 -2.27 2.58
C ASP A 169 -9.72 -3.66 2.84
N PHE A 170 -9.30 -3.92 4.08
CA PHE A 170 -8.57 -5.15 4.42
C PHE A 170 -9.42 -6.40 4.16
N LYS A 171 -8.88 -7.32 3.35
CA LYS A 171 -9.36 -8.70 3.22
C LYS A 171 -8.28 -9.63 3.76
N GLU A 172 -8.63 -10.48 4.72
CA GLU A 172 -7.67 -11.43 5.32
C GLU A 172 -7.11 -12.41 4.28
N THR A 173 -7.93 -12.81 3.32
CA THR A 173 -7.53 -13.65 2.19
C THR A 173 -8.04 -13.07 0.88
N GLN A 174 -7.19 -13.07 -0.14
CA GLN A 174 -7.54 -12.76 -1.52
C GLN A 174 -7.14 -13.93 -2.43
N ILE A 175 -7.90 -14.17 -3.49
CA ILE A 175 -7.55 -15.14 -4.53
C ILE A 175 -7.05 -14.36 -5.73
N LEU A 176 -5.86 -14.72 -6.22
CA LEU A 176 -5.27 -14.13 -7.42
C LEU A 176 -5.02 -15.25 -8.44
N GLU A 177 -5.35 -14.98 -9.69
CA GLU A 177 -5.10 -15.88 -10.80
C GLU A 177 -4.30 -15.13 -11.86
N PHE A 178 -3.22 -15.75 -12.33
CA PHE A 178 -2.32 -15.19 -13.32
C PHE A 178 -2.35 -16.06 -14.57
N GLU A 179 -2.55 -15.45 -15.74
CA GLU A 179 -2.64 -16.18 -17.00
C GLU A 179 -1.35 -16.02 -17.82
N VAL A 180 -0.74 -17.15 -18.17
CA VAL A 180 0.50 -17.18 -18.97
C VAL A 180 0.25 -17.71 -20.39
N ASN A 181 0.98 -17.12 -21.34
CA ASN A 181 0.92 -17.50 -22.76
C ASN A 181 2.04 -18.51 -23.07
N PRO A 182 1.78 -19.59 -23.84
CA PRO A 182 2.85 -20.47 -24.33
C PRO A 182 3.87 -19.69 -25.17
N ARG A 183 5.12 -20.15 -25.18
CA ARG A 183 6.15 -19.66 -26.11
C ARG A 183 5.88 -20.08 -27.56
#